data_AF-A0A7J8UVJ2-F1
#
_entry.id   AF-A0A7J8UVJ2-F1
#
_cell.length_a   1.000
_cell.length_b   1.000
_cell.length_c   1.000
_cell.angle_alpha   90.00
_cell.angle_beta   90.00
_cell.angle_gamma   90.00
#
_symmetry.space_group_name_H-M   'P 1'
#
loop_
_entity.id
_entity.type
_entity.pdbx_description
1 polymer ?
#
loop_
_entity_poly.entity_id
_entity_poly.type
_entity_poly.pdbx_seq_one_letter_code
_entity_poly.pdbx_strand_id
1 'polypeptide(L)' 'MVIGLIDIFQVEARAMLEGLKIAWVRSFRQVEVESDNALLVDILRNGLTGTNSVVEVRMIHT' A
#
# COMPACT_ATOMS: atom_id res chain seq x y z
N MET A 1 -13.65 13.88 20.29
CA MET A 1 -13.27 13.70 18.88
C MET A 1 -12.84 12.24 18.75
N VAL A 2 -13.76 11.38 18.31
CA VAL A 2 -13.44 9.97 18.06
C VAL A 2 -12.62 9.99 16.78
N ILE A 3 -11.30 10.00 16.91
CA ILE A 3 -10.40 9.70 15.80
C ILE A 3 -10.67 8.22 15.54
N GLY A 4 -11.60 7.96 14.63
CA GLY A 4 -12.14 6.62 14.44
C GLY A 4 -11.11 5.75 13.77
N LEU A 5 -11.17 4.44 13.98
CA LEU A 5 -10.38 3.44 13.24
C LEU A 5 -10.41 3.68 11.71
N ILE A 6 -11.49 4.28 11.21
CA ILE A 6 -11.66 4.69 9.81
C ILE A 6 -10.67 5.79 9.41
N ASP A 7 -10.42 6.77 10.27
CA ASP A 7 -9.50 7.88 9.99
C ASP A 7 -8.04 7.38 9.95
N ILE A 8 -7.67 6.49 10.89
CA ILE A 8 -6.33 5.89 10.92
C ILE A 8 -6.09 5.06 9.66
N PHE A 9 -7.05 4.19 9.31
CA PHE A 9 -6.97 3.37 8.09
C PHE A 9 -6.80 4.22 6.83
N GLN A 10 -7.56 5.33 6.69
CA GLN A 10 -7.46 6.22 5.54
C GLN A 10 -6.10 6.92 5.45
N VAL A 11 -5.53 7.32 6.60
CA VAL A 11 -4.22 7.95 6.65
C VAL A 11 -3.13 6.96 6.20
N GLU A 12 -3.14 5.73 6.72
CA GLU A 12 -2.21 4.67 6.32
C GLU A 12 -2.32 4.35 4.83
N ALA A 13 -3.56 4.19 4.33
CA ALA A 13 -3.82 3.92 2.92
C ALA A 13 -3.27 5.03 2.01
N ARG A 14 -3.50 6.29 2.38
CA ARG A 14 -3.00 7.44 1.62
C ARG A 14 -1.47 7.48 1.62
N ALA A 15 -0.84 7.26 2.77
CA ALA A 15 0.62 7.24 2.88
C ALA A 15 1.24 6.15 2.00
N MET A 16 0.68 4.93 2.02
CA MET A 16 1.14 3.83 1.18
C MET A 16 0.97 4.12 -0.31
N LEU A 17 -0.17 4.67 -0.72
CA LEU A 17 -0.43 5.00 -2.12
C LEU A 17 0.56 6.04 -2.66
N GLU A 18 0.86 7.09 -1.90
CA GLU A 18 1.86 8.08 -2.30
C GLU A 18 3.27 7.49 -2.39
N GLY A 19 3.64 6.62 -1.44
CA GLY A 19 4.89 5.86 -1.51
C GLY A 19 5.01 5.00 -2.78
N LEU A 20 3.94 4.28 -3.13
CA LEU A 20 3.89 3.47 -4.34
C LEU A 20 3.99 4.31 -5.62
N LYS A 21 3.33 5.47 -5.69
CA LYS A 21 3.47 6.41 -6.83
C LYS A 21 4.91 6.87 -7.00
N ILE A 22 5.59 7.20 -5.91
CA ILE A 22 7.01 7.59 -5.93
C ILE A 22 7.87 6.43 -6.43
N ALA A 23 7.62 5.21 -5.95
CA ALA A 23 8.34 4.02 -6.38
C ALA A 23 8.14 3.76 -7.89
N TRP A 24 6.91 3.94 -8.38
CA TRP A 24 6.56 3.83 -9.80
C TRP A 24 7.32 4.85 -10.67
N VAL A 25 7.31 6.13 -10.27
CA VAL A 25 8.04 7.19 -10.99
C VAL A 25 9.55 6.88 -11.04
N ARG A 26 10.08 6.23 -10.00
CA ARG A 26 11.48 5.80 -9.93
C ARG A 26 11.75 4.46 -10.65
N SER A 27 10.77 3.90 -11.35
CA SER A 27 10.88 2.63 -12.10
C SER A 27 11.27 1.42 -11.24
N PHE A 28 10.94 1.42 -9.95
CA PHE A 28 11.07 0.22 -9.14
C PHE A 28 10.07 -0.84 -9.60
N ARG A 29 10.55 -2.06 -9.85
CA ARG A 29 9.74 -3.19 -10.32
C ARG A 29 9.16 -4.03 -9.17
N GLN A 30 9.73 -3.90 -7.98
CA GLN A 30 9.33 -4.62 -6.79
C GLN A 30 9.37 -3.66 -5.60
N VAL A 31 8.32 -3.72 -4.77
CA VAL A 31 8.20 -2.92 -3.55
C VAL A 31 7.84 -3.85 -2.40
N GLU A 32 8.67 -3.83 -1.36
CA GLU A 32 8.36 -4.52 -0.10
C GLU A 32 7.67 -3.54 0.84
N VAL A 33 6.56 -3.99 1.43
CA VAL A 33 5.74 -3.20 2.34
C VAL A 33 5.66 -3.93 3.67
N GLU A 34 6.07 -3.25 4.74
CA GLU A 34 5.87 -3.67 6.12
C GLU A 34 4.65 -2.93 6.69
N SER A 35 3.71 -3.66 7.27
CA SER A 35 2.51 -3.08 7.88
C SER A 35 1.92 -4.04 8.89
N ASP A 36 1.49 -3.50 10.03
CA ASP A 36 0.67 -4.18 11.03
C ASP A 36 -0.79 -4.33 10.58
N ASN A 37 -1.19 -3.65 9.50
CA ASN A 37 -2.53 -3.66 8.94
C ASN A 37 -2.61 -4.55 7.69
N ALA A 38 -2.74 -5.87 7.92
CA ALA A 38 -2.78 -6.85 6.82
C ALA A 38 -3.93 -6.61 5.82
N LEU A 39 -5.06 -6.09 6.29
CA LEU A 39 -6.25 -5.81 5.47
C LEU A 39 -5.98 -4.67 4.47
N LEU A 40 -5.24 -3.65 4.91
CA LEU A 40 -4.81 -2.55 4.05
C LEU A 40 -3.92 -3.04 2.90
N VAL A 41 -2.96 -3.90 3.21
CA VAL A 41 -2.04 -4.46 2.21
C VAL A 41 -2.78 -5.31 1.19
N ASP A 42 -3.77 -6.11 1.62
CA ASP A 42 -4.58 -6.92 0.70
C ASP A 42 -5.41 -6.05 -0.25
N ILE A 43 -6.05 -4.98 0.26
CA ILE A 43 -6.78 -4.00 -0.56
C ILE A 43 -5.86 -3.36 -1.60
N LEU A 44 -4.65 -2.96 -1.21
CA LEU A 44 -3.68 -2.35 -2.12
C LEU A 44 -3.23 -3.33 -3.21
N ARG A 45 -2.93 -4.58 -2.85
CA ARG A 45 -2.56 -5.62 -3.82
C ARG A 45 -3.67 -5.87 -4.82
N ASN A 46 -4.91 -6.07 -4.35
CA ASN A 46 -6.05 -6.30 -5.22
C ASN A 46 -6.37 -5.09 -6.10
N GLY A 47 -6.28 -3.86 -5.57
CA GLY A 47 -6.46 -2.64 -6.36
C GLY A 47 -5.42 -2.47 -7.46
N LEU A 48 -4.16 -2.84 -7.21
CA LEU A 48 -3.06 -2.75 -8.18
C LEU A 48 -3.14 -3.83 -9.27
N THR A 49 -3.57 -5.05 -8.94
CA THR A 49 -3.71 -6.14 -9.94
C THR A 49 -4.67 -5.80 -11.08
N GLY A 50 -5.67 -4.94 -10.84
CA GLY A 50 -6.59 -4.46 -11.89
C GLY A 50 -5.94 -3.54 -12.93
N THR A 51 -4.72 -3.05 -12.71
CA THR A 51 -4.08 -2.03 -13.55
C THR A 51 -2.98 -2.56 -14.49
N ASN A 52 -2.80 -3.89 -14.63
CA ASN A 52 -1.79 -4.52 -15.51
C ASN A 52 -0.37 -3.96 -15.35
N SER A 53 -0.07 -3.37 -14.20
CA SER A 53 1.23 -2.81 -13.86
C SER A 53 2.06 -3.87 -13.16
N VAL A 54 3.23 -4.16 -13.72
CA VAL A 54 4.20 -5.19 -13.29
C VAL A 54 4.93 -4.78 -11.99
N VAL A 55 4.21 -4.21 -11.02
CA VAL A 55 4.76 -3.92 -9.69
C VAL A 55 4.37 -5.06 -8.77
N GLU A 56 5.35 -5.88 -8.42
CA GLU A 56 5.17 -6.87 -7.36
C GLU A 56 5.24 -6.18 -6.00
N VAL A 57 4.09 -6.02 -5.35
CA VAL A 57 4.01 -5.61 -3.94
C VAL A 57 4.06 -6.85 -3.06
N ARG A 58 5.07 -6.91 -2.19
CA ARG A 58 5.28 -8.02 -1.26
C ARG A 58 5.16 -7.54 0.18
N MET A 59 4.35 -8.22 0.98
CA MET A 59 4.31 -7.98 2.42
C MET A 59 5.51 -8.67 3.08
N ILE A 60 6.20 -7.95 3.97
CA ILE A 60 7.24 -8.52 4.84
C ILE A 60 6.82 -8.37 6.30
N HIS A 61 7.30 -9.28 7.15
CA HIS A 61 7.14 -9.24 8.60
C HIS A 61 8.53 -9.18 9.21
N THR A 62 8.76 -8.21 10.11
CA THR A 62 9.99 -8.04 10.89
C THR A 62 9.72 -8.41 12.35
#